data_AF-A0AAW2ZLW0-F1
#
_entry.id   AF-A0AAW2ZLW0-F1
#
_cell.length_a   1.000
_cell.length_b   1.000
_cell.length_c   1.000
_cell.angle_alpha   90.00
_cell.angle_beta   90.00
_cell.angle_gamma   90.00
#
_symmetry.space_group_name_H-M   'P 1'
#
loop_
_entity.id
_entity.type
_entity.pdbx_description
1 polymer ?
#
loop_
_entity_poly.entity_id
_entity_poly.type
_entity_poly.pdbx_seq_one_letter_code
_entity_poly.pdbx_strand_id
1 'polypeptide(L)'
;WVYLLLAFVVHTNACGIATHIEISNRALTWFRDTKHAAILERNLGALQAGSPFPDWGYSCGNMGEESEAAHWPPFINAFAKHIRASYKQPYTQEQEKVVSFLFGMTSHYMADVLWHGLADVENGFINVDAALNFHGDYSSAHSNCDTALVSIF
;
A
#
# COMPACT_ATOMS: atom_id res chain seq x y z
N TRP A 1 -20.92 32.06 28.99
CA TRP A 1 -20.79 30.60 28.97
C TRP A 1 -20.36 30.16 27.58
N VAL A 2 -19.06 30.17 27.31
CA VAL A 2 -18.47 29.60 26.09
C VAL A 2 -17.54 28.49 26.59
N TYR A 3 -17.97 27.24 26.45
CA TYR A 3 -17.13 26.09 26.76
C TYR A 3 -16.17 25.86 25.59
N LEU A 4 -14.88 26.06 25.84
CA LEU A 4 -13.79 25.66 24.96
C LEU A 4 -13.72 24.13 24.92
N LEU A 5 -14.07 23.55 23.76
CA LEU A 5 -13.74 22.16 23.42
C LEU A 5 -12.24 22.10 23.10
N LEU A 6 -11.43 21.77 24.11
CA LEU A 6 -10.07 21.30 23.88
C LEU A 6 -10.16 19.88 23.31
N ALA A 7 -10.13 19.77 21.99
CA ALA A 7 -9.97 18.50 21.31
C ALA A 7 -8.58 17.93 21.63
N PHE A 8 -8.54 16.77 22.27
CA PHE A 8 -7.32 15.98 22.39
C PHE A 8 -6.87 15.60 20.98
N VAL A 9 -5.78 16.21 20.50
CA VAL A 9 -5.12 15.79 19.27
C VAL A 9 -4.38 14.48 19.56
N VAL A 10 -5.04 13.36 19.31
CA VAL A 10 -4.41 12.06 19.31
C VAL A 10 -3.55 11.99 18.03
N HIS A 11 -2.24 11.85 18.20
CA HIS A 11 -1.35 11.60 17.06
C HIS A 11 -1.50 10.12 16.68
N THR A 12 -2.11 9.84 15.53
CA THR A 12 -2.11 8.49 14.96
C THR A 12 -1.01 8.43 13.92
N ASN A 13 -0.04 7.53 14.13
CA ASN A 13 1.00 7.24 13.15
C ASN A 13 0.36 6.45 11.99
N ALA A 14 -0.09 7.15 10.96
CA ALA A 14 -0.76 6.57 9.78
C ALA A 14 0.10 6.70 8.51
N CYS A 15 1.41 6.88 8.64
CA CYS A 15 2.27 7.19 7.50
C CYS A 15 2.46 6.03 6.52
N GLY A 16 2.31 4.77 6.96
CA GLY A 16 2.33 3.60 6.05
C GLY A 16 1.28 3.72 4.94
N ILE A 17 0.04 4.09 5.31
CA ILE A 17 -1.07 4.30 4.37
C ILE A 17 -0.72 5.36 3.32
N ALA A 18 -0.22 6.51 3.76
CA ALA A 18 0.13 7.61 2.85
C ALA A 18 1.28 7.23 1.91
N THR A 19 2.25 6.45 2.40
CA THR A 19 3.38 5.96 1.62
C THR A 19 2.93 5.05 0.49
N HIS A 20 2.13 4.02 0.78
CA HIS A 20 1.67 3.11 -0.27
C HIS A 20 0.81 3.81 -1.31
N ILE A 21 0.00 4.79 -0.90
CA ILE A 21 -0.77 5.64 -1.82
C ILE A 21 0.18 6.46 -2.72
N GLU A 22 1.20 7.08 -2.15
CA GLU A 22 2.16 7.90 -2.91
C GLU A 22 2.97 7.05 -3.91
N ILE A 23 3.42 5.87 -3.50
CA ILE A 23 4.12 4.93 -4.40
C ILE A 23 3.23 4.57 -5.59
N SER A 24 1.96 4.21 -5.36
CA SER A 24 1.00 3.91 -6.43
C SER A 24 0.76 5.10 -7.36
N ASN A 25 0.61 6.31 -6.83
CA ASN A 25 0.41 7.53 -7.64
C ASN A 25 1.65 7.85 -8.49
N ARG A 26 2.86 7.69 -7.93
CA ARG A 26 4.11 7.87 -8.67
C ARG A 26 4.25 6.83 -9.76
N ALA A 27 4.02 5.55 -9.45
CA ALA A 27 4.05 4.48 -10.44
C ALA A 27 3.13 4.79 -11.63
N LEU A 28 1.89 5.24 -11.38
CA LEU A 28 0.98 5.65 -12.44
C LEU A 28 1.56 6.79 -13.31
N THR A 29 2.28 7.73 -12.71
CA THR A 29 2.93 8.82 -13.46
C THR A 29 4.06 8.34 -14.36
N TRP A 30 4.81 7.31 -13.97
CA TRP A 30 5.88 6.72 -14.77
C TRP A 30 5.36 5.76 -15.86
N PHE A 31 4.21 5.11 -15.64
CA PHE A 31 3.66 4.08 -16.53
C PHE A 31 2.39 4.52 -17.28
N ARG A 32 2.26 5.81 -17.59
CA ARG A 32 1.08 6.41 -18.25
C ARG A 32 0.77 5.84 -19.64
N ASP A 33 1.76 5.32 -20.34
CA ASP A 33 1.58 4.78 -21.70
C ASP A 33 1.20 3.28 -21.73
N THR A 34 0.82 2.71 -20.59
CA THR A 34 0.44 1.29 -20.50
C THR A 34 -1.06 1.06 -20.73
N LYS A 35 -1.41 -0.17 -21.14
CA LYS A 35 -2.79 -0.57 -21.47
C LYS A 35 -3.85 -0.19 -20.42
N HIS A 36 -3.50 -0.19 -19.14
CA HIS A 36 -4.45 0.05 -18.04
C HIS A 36 -4.35 1.47 -17.48
N ALA A 37 -3.37 2.29 -17.88
CA ALA A 37 -3.15 3.62 -17.30
C ALA A 37 -4.40 4.50 -17.33
N ALA A 38 -5.10 4.54 -18.46
CA ALA A 38 -6.33 5.33 -18.57
C ALA A 38 -7.45 4.85 -17.63
N ILE A 39 -7.53 3.55 -17.34
CA ILE A 39 -8.46 3.01 -16.34
C ILE A 39 -8.07 3.49 -14.94
N LEU A 40 -6.78 3.43 -14.61
CA LEU A 40 -6.26 3.84 -13.30
C LEU A 40 -6.44 5.35 -13.07
N GLU A 41 -6.13 6.19 -14.06
CA GLU A 41 -6.28 7.65 -13.99
C GLU A 41 -7.73 8.09 -13.80
N ARG A 42 -8.70 7.40 -14.44
CA ARG A 42 -10.13 7.67 -14.24
C ARG A 42 -10.66 7.20 -12.88
N ASN A 43 -9.96 6.28 -12.22
CA ASN A 43 -10.42 5.60 -11.02
C ASN A 43 -9.41 5.72 -9.86
N LEU A 44 -8.74 6.88 -9.74
CA LEU A 44 -7.72 7.14 -8.72
C LEU A 44 -8.17 6.80 -7.30
N GLY A 45 -9.42 7.12 -6.93
CA GLY A 45 -9.94 6.78 -5.60
C GLY A 45 -9.91 5.28 -5.30
N ALA A 46 -10.15 4.43 -6.31
CA ALA A 46 -10.08 2.98 -6.15
C ALA A 46 -8.62 2.48 -6.09
N LEU A 47 -7.72 3.07 -6.88
CA LEU A 47 -6.27 2.81 -6.79
C LEU A 47 -5.75 3.14 -5.38
N GLN A 48 -6.12 4.31 -4.86
CA GLN A 48 -5.76 4.77 -3.53
C GLN A 48 -6.34 3.87 -2.44
N ALA A 49 -7.60 3.43 -2.57
CA ALA A 49 -8.22 2.52 -1.62
C ALA A 49 -7.58 1.12 -1.61
N GLY A 50 -7.10 0.63 -2.76
CA GLY A 50 -6.40 -0.66 -2.83
C GLY A 50 -4.98 -0.62 -2.28
N SER A 51 -4.35 0.56 -2.28
CA SER A 51 -2.93 0.71 -1.88
C SER A 51 -2.65 0.39 -0.41
N PRO A 52 -3.46 0.82 0.59
CA PRO A 52 -3.30 0.40 1.98
C PRO A 52 -4.18 -0.79 2.35
N PHE A 53 -4.89 -1.38 1.37
CA PHE A 53 -5.85 -2.44 1.68
C PHE A 53 -5.20 -3.62 2.39
N PRO A 54 -3.99 -4.11 2.03
CA PRO A 54 -3.39 -5.25 2.73
C PRO A 54 -3.22 -5.04 4.24
N ASP A 55 -2.98 -3.82 4.72
CA ASP A 55 -2.75 -3.50 6.15
C ASP A 55 -4.01 -3.47 7.04
N TRP A 56 -5.20 -3.50 6.43
CA TRP A 56 -6.45 -3.06 7.03
C TRP A 56 -6.83 -3.70 8.38
N GLY A 57 -6.46 -4.97 8.59
CA GLY A 57 -6.91 -5.77 9.73
C GLY A 57 -5.85 -6.05 10.78
N TYR A 58 -4.64 -5.49 10.70
CA TYR A 58 -3.62 -5.66 11.74
C TYR A 58 -4.02 -5.01 13.07
N SER A 59 -4.63 -3.83 13.02
CA SER A 59 -5.01 -3.05 14.21
C SER A 59 -6.51 -3.09 14.52
N CYS A 60 -7.33 -3.71 13.68
CA CYS A 60 -8.78 -3.68 13.79
C CYS A 60 -9.42 -4.97 13.24
N GLY A 61 -10.53 -5.40 13.82
CA GLY A 61 -11.38 -6.45 13.23
C GLY A 61 -10.92 -7.89 13.44
N ASN A 62 -9.79 -8.13 14.12
CA ASN A 62 -9.23 -9.47 14.34
C ASN A 62 -9.04 -10.25 13.02
N MET A 63 -8.65 -9.53 11.96
CA MET A 63 -8.46 -10.08 10.61
C MET A 63 -7.00 -9.97 10.16
N GLY A 64 -6.07 -10.13 11.10
CA GLY A 64 -4.64 -10.01 10.84
C GLY A 64 -4.14 -11.06 9.85
N GLU A 65 -4.67 -12.30 9.92
CA GLU A 65 -4.29 -13.36 8.98
C GLU A 65 -4.81 -13.10 7.56
N GLU A 66 -6.03 -12.59 7.43
CA GLU A 66 -6.62 -12.23 6.12
C GLU A 66 -5.93 -11.01 5.52
N SER A 67 -5.53 -10.06 6.37
CA SER A 67 -4.71 -8.90 5.99
C SER A 67 -3.36 -9.33 5.48
N GLU A 68 -2.66 -10.16 6.25
CA GLU A 68 -1.39 -10.77 5.86
C GLU A 68 -1.52 -11.50 4.52
N ALA A 69 -2.55 -12.35 4.35
CA ALA A 69 -2.77 -13.06 3.09
C ALA A 69 -2.91 -12.13 1.88
N ALA A 70 -3.51 -10.94 2.06
CA ALA A 70 -3.73 -9.96 1.00
C ALA A 70 -2.45 -9.29 0.50
N HIS A 71 -1.35 -9.33 1.26
CA HIS A 71 -0.03 -8.81 0.84
C HIS A 71 0.61 -9.68 -0.25
N TRP A 72 0.28 -10.96 -0.30
CA TRP A 72 1.11 -11.93 -1.01
C TRP A 72 0.60 -12.30 -2.42
N PRO A 73 1.50 -12.68 -3.35
CA PRO A 73 1.16 -13.05 -4.73
C PRO A 73 0.02 -14.08 -4.89
N PRO A 74 -0.14 -15.09 -4.01
CA PRO A 74 -1.26 -16.02 -4.13
C PRO A 74 -2.63 -15.34 -4.13
N PHE A 75 -2.86 -14.37 -3.22
CA PHE A 75 -4.12 -13.65 -3.12
C PHE A 75 -4.32 -12.73 -4.34
N ILE A 76 -3.31 -11.94 -4.69
CA ILE A 76 -3.34 -11.02 -5.84
C ILE A 76 -3.63 -11.80 -7.14
N ASN A 77 -2.99 -12.96 -7.33
CA ASN A 77 -3.23 -13.83 -8.48
C ASN A 77 -4.65 -14.42 -8.48
N ALA A 78 -5.16 -14.85 -7.32
CA ALA A 78 -6.52 -15.34 -7.19
C ALA A 78 -7.55 -14.25 -7.53
N PHE A 79 -7.33 -13.01 -7.05
CA PHE A 79 -8.17 -11.86 -7.36
C PHE A 79 -8.12 -11.51 -8.86
N ALA A 80 -6.93 -11.47 -9.46
CA ALA A 80 -6.78 -11.25 -10.90
C ALA A 80 -7.49 -12.34 -11.73
N LYS A 81 -7.43 -13.61 -11.30
CA LYS A 81 -8.17 -14.71 -11.93
C LYS A 81 -9.67 -14.51 -11.80
N HIS A 82 -10.15 -14.10 -10.62
CA HIS A 82 -11.56 -13.80 -10.39
C HIS A 82 -12.08 -12.70 -11.33
N ILE A 83 -11.37 -11.57 -11.44
CA ILE A 83 -11.73 -10.48 -12.36
C ILE A 83 -11.83 -10.98 -13.81
N ARG A 84 -10.86 -11.78 -14.28
CA ARG A 84 -10.86 -12.32 -15.65
C ARG A 84 -12.00 -13.31 -15.91
N ALA A 85 -12.41 -14.05 -14.90
CA ALA A 85 -13.53 -14.99 -15.00
C ALA A 85 -14.88 -14.28 -14.95
N SER A 86 -15.01 -13.29 -14.08
CA SER A 86 -16.27 -12.60 -13.76
C SER A 86 -16.60 -11.47 -14.73
N TYR A 87 -15.61 -10.75 -15.26
CA TYR A 87 -15.82 -9.55 -16.07
C TYR A 87 -15.37 -9.74 -17.51
N LYS A 88 -16.22 -9.34 -18.46
CA LYS A 88 -15.89 -9.27 -19.90
C LYS A 88 -15.59 -7.82 -20.27
N GLN A 89 -14.65 -7.62 -21.19
CA GLN A 89 -14.37 -6.29 -21.74
C GLN A 89 -15.39 -5.95 -22.84
N PRO A 90 -15.79 -4.67 -23.00
CA PRO A 90 -15.35 -3.52 -22.23
C PRO A 90 -15.90 -3.52 -20.80
N TYR A 91 -15.09 -3.09 -19.83
CA TYR A 91 -15.50 -3.03 -18.43
C TYR A 91 -16.54 -1.93 -18.20
N THR A 92 -17.47 -2.17 -17.29
CA THR A 92 -18.29 -1.10 -16.72
C THR A 92 -17.46 -0.22 -15.79
N GLN A 93 -17.94 0.98 -15.46
CA GLN A 93 -17.25 1.88 -14.52
C GLN A 93 -16.94 1.20 -13.17
N GLU A 94 -17.87 0.42 -12.62
CA GLU A 94 -17.64 -0.28 -11.35
C GLU A 94 -16.60 -1.39 -11.49
N GLN A 95 -16.56 -2.09 -12.63
CA GLN A 95 -15.53 -3.09 -12.91
C GLN A 95 -14.15 -2.45 -13.10
N GLU A 96 -14.08 -1.27 -13.71
CA GLU A 96 -12.84 -0.49 -13.82
C GLU A 96 -12.28 -0.09 -12.44
N LYS A 97 -13.15 0.26 -11.48
CA LYS A 97 -12.73 0.51 -10.09
C LYS A 97 -12.13 -0.73 -9.45
N VAL A 98 -12.74 -1.91 -9.63
CA VAL A 98 -12.21 -3.17 -9.09
C VAL A 98 -10.85 -3.51 -9.70
N VAL A 99 -10.68 -3.29 -11.01
CA VAL A 99 -9.37 -3.42 -11.66
C VAL A 99 -8.36 -2.46 -11.04
N SER A 100 -8.74 -1.19 -10.86
CA SER A 100 -7.84 -0.17 -10.29
C SER A 100 -7.45 -0.47 -8.84
N PHE A 101 -8.40 -0.99 -8.05
CA PHE A 101 -8.17 -1.45 -6.69
C PHE A 101 -7.12 -2.59 -6.63
N LEU A 102 -7.23 -3.59 -7.52
CA LEU A 102 -6.22 -4.65 -7.63
C LEU A 102 -4.83 -4.10 -7.96
N PHE A 103 -4.72 -3.10 -8.84
CA PHE A 103 -3.44 -2.45 -9.13
C PHE A 103 -2.86 -1.73 -7.90
N GLY A 104 -3.70 -1.12 -7.07
CA GLY A 104 -3.29 -0.55 -5.79
C GLY A 104 -2.69 -1.59 -4.86
N MET A 105 -3.38 -2.73 -4.68
CA MET A 105 -2.86 -3.86 -3.89
C MET A 105 -1.56 -4.43 -4.45
N THR A 106 -1.44 -4.50 -5.77
CA THR A 106 -0.21 -5.01 -6.42
C THR A 106 0.95 -4.05 -6.18
N SER A 107 0.70 -2.74 -6.20
CA SER A 107 1.69 -1.71 -5.86
C SER A 107 2.16 -1.83 -4.41
N HIS A 108 1.25 -2.11 -3.47
CA HIS A 108 1.58 -2.39 -2.07
C HIS A 108 2.59 -3.54 -1.96
N TYR A 109 2.27 -4.71 -2.52
CA TYR A 109 3.18 -5.86 -2.54
C TYR A 109 4.57 -5.52 -3.11
N MET A 110 4.61 -4.79 -4.23
CA MET A 110 5.87 -4.39 -4.84
C MET A 110 6.67 -3.42 -3.97
N ALA A 111 5.99 -2.55 -3.23
CA ALA A 111 6.63 -1.69 -2.24
C ALA A 111 7.28 -2.54 -1.15
N ASP A 112 6.55 -3.49 -0.56
CA ASP A 112 7.06 -4.33 0.54
C ASP A 112 8.27 -5.16 0.16
N VAL A 113 8.30 -5.69 -1.07
CA VAL A 113 9.46 -6.43 -1.58
C VAL A 113 10.72 -5.57 -1.53
N LEU A 114 10.64 -4.32 -2.00
CA LEU A 114 11.77 -3.38 -1.96
C LEU A 114 12.02 -2.85 -0.53
N TRP A 115 10.96 -2.73 0.27
CA TRP A 115 10.99 -2.19 1.62
C TRP A 115 11.74 -3.12 2.58
N HIS A 116 11.31 -4.38 2.63
CA HIS A 116 11.86 -5.42 3.51
C HIS A 116 13.02 -6.20 2.87
N GLY A 117 13.24 -6.07 1.55
CA GLY A 117 14.26 -6.86 0.84
C GLY A 117 13.86 -8.32 0.67
N LEU A 118 12.62 -8.54 0.20
CA LEU A 118 12.06 -9.87 -0.04
C LEU A 118 12.42 -10.37 -1.45
N ALA A 119 12.08 -11.62 -1.75
CA ALA A 119 12.28 -12.21 -3.09
C ALA A 119 13.71 -12.04 -3.63
N ASP A 120 14.70 -12.34 -2.76
CA ASP A 120 16.14 -12.29 -3.05
C ASP A 120 16.69 -10.88 -3.39
N VAL A 121 15.96 -9.81 -3.02
CA VAL A 121 16.47 -8.44 -3.11
C VAL A 121 17.43 -8.19 -1.95
N GLU A 122 18.74 -8.21 -2.25
CA GLU A 122 19.76 -7.80 -1.29
C GLU A 122 19.62 -6.30 -0.95
N ASN A 123 19.66 -5.97 0.34
CA ASN A 123 19.61 -4.60 0.87
C ASN A 123 18.29 -3.83 0.60
N GLY A 124 17.17 -4.40 1.04
CA GLY A 124 15.91 -3.64 1.13
C GLY A 124 16.03 -2.35 1.95
N PHE A 125 15.10 -1.41 1.76
CA PHE A 125 15.14 -0.07 2.35
C PHE A 125 15.42 -0.09 3.86
N ILE A 126 14.75 -0.96 4.62
CA ILE A 126 14.93 -1.05 6.08
C ILE A 126 16.37 -1.46 6.46
N ASN A 127 17.01 -2.33 5.69
CA ASN A 127 18.39 -2.75 5.97
C ASN A 127 19.37 -1.58 5.76
N VAL A 128 19.14 -0.78 4.72
CA VAL A 128 19.95 0.42 4.45
C VAL A 128 19.70 1.48 5.52
N ASP A 129 18.45 1.73 5.87
CA ASP A 129 18.07 2.69 6.90
C ASP A 129 18.62 2.28 8.27
N ALA A 130 18.58 0.98 8.60
CA ALA A 130 19.20 0.45 9.80
C ALA A 130 20.70 0.77 9.87
N ALA A 131 21.42 0.49 8.77
CA ALA A 131 22.86 0.70 8.69
C ALA A 131 23.24 2.20 8.76
N LEU A 132 22.45 3.08 8.14
CA LEU A 132 22.76 4.51 8.04
C LEU A 132 22.26 5.32 9.25
N ASN A 133 21.05 5.05 9.73
CA ASN A 133 20.32 5.92 10.64
C ASN A 133 20.03 5.31 12.02
N PHE A 134 20.14 3.98 12.15
CA PHE A 134 19.87 3.26 13.41
C PHE A 134 21.07 2.47 13.94
N HIS A 135 22.29 2.84 13.52
CA HIS A 135 23.53 2.20 13.99
C HIS A 135 23.56 0.67 13.81
N GLY A 136 22.90 0.16 12.77
CA GLY A 136 22.74 -1.26 12.48
C GLY A 136 21.59 -1.94 13.22
N ASP A 137 20.79 -1.23 14.02
CA ASP A 137 19.60 -1.79 14.68
C ASP A 137 18.42 -1.89 13.72
N TYR A 138 18.28 -3.09 13.13
CA TYR A 138 17.18 -3.43 12.25
C TYR A 138 15.81 -3.31 12.93
N SER A 139 15.68 -3.72 14.19
CA SER A 139 14.39 -3.74 14.89
C SER A 139 13.84 -2.34 15.09
N SER A 140 14.71 -1.40 15.46
CA SER A 140 14.37 0.01 15.60
C SER A 140 14.04 0.63 14.24
N ALA A 141 14.84 0.37 13.20
CA ALA A 141 14.57 0.87 11.85
C ALA A 141 13.23 0.35 11.32
N HIS A 142 12.97 -0.95 11.46
CA HIS A 142 11.73 -1.61 11.04
C HIS A 142 10.50 -1.00 11.72
N SER A 143 10.54 -0.89 13.06
CA SER A 143 9.43 -0.30 13.83
C SER A 143 9.14 1.14 13.40
N ASN A 144 10.18 1.93 13.09
CA ASN A 144 10.01 3.29 12.61
C ASN A 144 9.46 3.31 11.18
N CYS A 145 10.00 2.49 10.27
CA CYS A 145 9.56 2.42 8.88
C CYS A 145 8.10 1.98 8.73
N ASP A 146 7.63 1.04 9.55
CA ASP A 146 6.24 0.58 9.54
C ASP A 146 5.28 1.65 10.10
N THR A 147 5.79 2.54 10.97
CA THR A 147 4.98 3.52 11.71
C THR A 147 4.98 4.90 11.03
N ALA A 148 6.11 5.32 10.47
CA ALA A 148 6.40 6.68 10.03
C ALA A 148 7.32 6.67 8.79
N LEU A 149 6.92 7.40 7.75
CA LEU A 149 7.81 7.83 6.67
C LEU A 149 7.93 9.35 6.73
N VAL A 150 8.61 9.85 7.76
CA VAL A 150 9.13 11.23 7.81
C VAL A 150 10.45 11.26 8.61
N SER A 151 11.53 10.78 7.98
CA SER A 151 12.89 11.09 8.48
C SER A 151 13.95 11.18 7.37
N ILE A 152 13.58 11.14 6.08
CA ILE A 152 14.53 11.30 4.97
C ILE A 152 14.09 12.35 3.93
N PHE A 153 13.50 13.46 4.40
CA PHE A 153 13.53 14.75 3.71
C PHE A 153 13.65 15.89 4.74
#